data_AF-A0A4Z0IVC8-F1
#
_entry.id   AF-A0A4Z0IVC8-F1
#
_cell.length_a   1.000
_cell.length_b   1.000
_cell.length_c   1.000
_cell.angle_alpha   90.00
_cell.angle_beta   90.00
_cell.angle_gamma   90.00
#
_symmetry.space_group_name_H-M   'P 1'
#
loop_
_entity.id
_entity.type
_entity.pdbx_description
1 polymer ?
#
loop_
_entity_poly.entity_id
_entity_poly.type
_entity_poly.pdbx_seq_one_letter_code
_entity_poly.pdbx_strand_id
1 'polypeptide(L)'
;MSTQVEENKETAGKPAAKRPARPKKPNGQWKIDGREPLNKNEIDKAEDNGLNVRARIDETYSKEGFASIAEADLHGRFRWWGLYTQRKPGIDGGRTAKLEPHELEDEYFMMRIRTDGGKLSLEQLRTIAQISNDFARGSADLTDRQNIQLHWVEIENVPEIWRRLESVGMQTTEACGDVPRGFLGSPVAGIAADELIDPTSAIEEITRRYIGDPSLSNLPRKYKTAITGHPSQDVVHEINDCSFVAVDHPEHGIGYDLWVGGALSVVPRFAERLGAWVHPDQVVDVWLGVTEIFRDYGYRRLRNKARMKFLLADWGPEKLRDVLETEYLGYLLADGPPPPKPAVAGDHVGIHQQKDGKYYIGTTLVAGRASGTLLHQIADLAEQYGLDRIRLTPHQKILVLDVDEADVEKVVAGLDALGLSSRKDLFRRSVMACTGIEFCKLAIVETKQTAIDAVTRLEEKLADIDLPHPISLHLNGCPNSCARIQTADIGLKGQIVTTDDGEQVPGFQVHVGGGLASKDRDEAGLGRTVRGLKVTVDGLEEYVEKIVRRFLDGRSEDETFSQWAHRVDEEELK
;
A
#
# COMPACT_ATOMS: atom_id res chain seq x y z
N MET A 1 -6.83 23.53 -80.01
CA MET A 1 -7.48 24.31 -78.93
C MET A 1 -8.97 24.04 -79.02
N SER A 2 -9.63 23.72 -77.90
CA SER A 2 -11.03 23.25 -77.78
C SER A 2 -11.27 21.86 -78.40
N THR A 3 -12.07 20.93 -77.85
CA THR A 3 -13.17 20.95 -76.86
C THR A 3 -13.52 19.49 -76.49
N GLN A 4 -13.90 19.21 -75.23
CA GLN A 4 -15.06 18.39 -74.77
C GLN A 4 -15.47 17.13 -75.60
N VAL A 5 -15.60 15.88 -75.08
CA VAL A 5 -16.68 15.31 -74.23
C VAL A 5 -16.47 13.77 -74.04
N GLU A 6 -16.82 13.24 -72.85
CA GLU A 6 -17.26 11.87 -72.42
C GLU A 6 -16.59 10.59 -72.98
N GLU A 7 -16.23 9.56 -72.20
CA GLU A 7 -17.11 8.64 -71.45
C GLU A 7 -16.22 7.73 -70.58
N ASN A 8 -16.44 7.65 -69.27
CA ASN A 8 -16.32 6.42 -68.46
C ASN A 8 -16.62 6.74 -66.99
N LYS A 9 -17.90 6.64 -66.64
CA LYS A 9 -18.40 6.51 -65.28
C LYS A 9 -18.70 5.04 -65.02
N GLU A 10 -18.67 4.70 -63.73
CA GLU A 10 -19.22 3.48 -63.10
C GLU A 10 -18.33 2.23 -63.02
N THR A 11 -17.46 2.21 -62.01
CA THR A 11 -17.45 1.07 -61.07
C THR A 11 -17.54 1.60 -59.64
N ALA A 12 -18.78 1.81 -59.17
CA ALA A 12 -19.05 2.06 -57.76
C ALA A 12 -18.76 0.76 -56.97
N GLY A 13 -17.65 0.75 -56.22
CA GLY A 13 -17.35 -0.31 -55.27
C GLY A 13 -18.47 -0.43 -54.23
N LYS A 14 -19.10 -1.61 -54.13
CA LYS A 14 -20.09 -1.92 -53.10
C LYS A 14 -19.50 -1.62 -51.71
N PRO A 15 -20.26 -0.99 -50.79
CA PRO A 15 -19.81 -0.83 -49.42
C PRO A 15 -19.62 -2.21 -48.80
N ALA A 16 -18.42 -2.48 -48.28
CA ALA A 16 -18.14 -3.72 -47.57
C ALA A 16 -19.15 -3.86 -46.43
N ALA A 17 -19.90 -4.97 -46.42
CA ALA A 17 -20.84 -5.27 -45.36
C ALA A 17 -20.11 -5.20 -44.01
N LYS A 18 -20.59 -4.34 -43.09
CA LYS A 18 -20.07 -4.29 -41.72
C LYS A 18 -20.17 -5.70 -41.15
N ARG A 19 -19.01 -6.34 -40.94
CA ARG A 19 -18.93 -7.63 -40.23
C ARG A 19 -19.70 -7.48 -38.91
N PRO A 20 -20.59 -8.42 -38.57
CA PRO A 20 -21.30 -8.37 -37.30
C PRO A 20 -20.28 -8.27 -36.17
N ALA A 21 -20.55 -7.39 -35.21
CA ALA A 21 -19.69 -7.23 -34.04
C ALA A 21 -19.57 -8.59 -33.35
N ARG A 22 -18.33 -9.10 -33.19
CA ARG A 22 -18.11 -10.32 -32.43
C ARG A 22 -18.67 -10.12 -31.02
N PRO A 23 -19.38 -11.10 -30.45
CA PRO A 23 -19.89 -11.00 -29.09
C PRO A 23 -18.73 -10.67 -28.14
N LYS A 24 -18.96 -9.76 -27.20
CA LYS A 24 -17.94 -9.40 -26.20
C LYS A 24 -17.58 -10.67 -25.42
N LYS A 25 -16.28 -10.91 -25.25
CA LYS A 25 -15.81 -12.01 -24.42
C LYS A 25 -16.26 -11.78 -22.96
N PRO A 26 -16.64 -12.83 -22.21
CA PRO A 26 -17.01 -12.69 -20.80
C PRO A 26 -15.85 -12.11 -20.00
N ASN A 27 -16.15 -11.34 -18.96
CA ASN A 27 -15.14 -10.82 -18.04
C ASN A 27 -14.95 -11.73 -16.81
N GLY A 28 -15.73 -12.82 -16.70
CA GLY A 28 -15.71 -13.76 -15.59
C GLY A 28 -16.43 -13.21 -14.36
N GLN A 29 -17.38 -12.30 -14.55
CA GLN A 29 -18.16 -11.72 -13.46
C GLN A 29 -19.17 -12.76 -12.99
N TRP A 30 -19.09 -13.22 -11.74
CA TRP A 30 -19.90 -14.36 -11.27
C TRP A 30 -21.41 -14.16 -11.47
N LYS A 31 -21.91 -12.95 -11.25
CA LYS A 31 -23.34 -12.65 -11.38
C LYS A 31 -23.82 -12.44 -12.83
N ILE A 32 -22.90 -12.26 -13.79
CA ILE A 32 -23.21 -11.99 -15.21
C ILE A 32 -22.81 -13.14 -16.13
N ASP A 33 -21.57 -13.63 -15.99
CA ASP A 33 -20.94 -14.61 -16.86
C ASP A 33 -20.93 -16.04 -16.28
N GLY A 34 -21.32 -16.20 -15.00
CA GLY A 34 -21.17 -17.46 -14.26
C GLY A 34 -19.78 -17.65 -13.63
N ARG A 35 -19.52 -18.85 -13.08
CA ARG A 35 -18.33 -19.15 -12.26
C ARG A 35 -17.22 -19.91 -12.99
N GLU A 36 -17.29 -20.05 -14.30
CA GLU A 36 -16.26 -20.74 -15.08
C GLU A 36 -14.90 -20.04 -14.95
N PRO A 37 -13.82 -20.72 -14.54
CA PRO A 37 -12.52 -20.10 -14.34
C PRO A 37 -11.84 -19.76 -15.68
N LEU A 38 -11.38 -18.52 -15.81
CA LEU A 38 -10.85 -17.99 -17.09
C LEU A 38 -9.33 -17.81 -17.12
N ASN A 39 -8.63 -18.13 -16.03
CA ASN A 39 -7.16 -18.09 -15.94
C ASN A 39 -6.66 -19.04 -14.84
N LYS A 40 -5.36 -19.37 -14.84
CA LYS A 40 -4.73 -20.28 -13.88
C LYS A 40 -5.06 -19.96 -12.42
N ASN A 41 -5.07 -18.69 -12.01
CA ASN A 41 -5.38 -18.33 -10.62
C ASN A 41 -6.86 -18.55 -10.26
N GLU A 42 -7.78 -18.37 -11.19
CA GLU A 42 -9.19 -18.71 -10.94
C GLU A 42 -9.42 -20.22 -10.96
N ILE A 43 -8.66 -20.97 -11.76
CA ILE A 43 -8.66 -22.45 -11.74
C ILE A 43 -8.21 -22.94 -10.37
N ASP A 44 -7.05 -22.47 -9.88
CA ASP A 44 -6.50 -22.90 -8.58
C ASP A 44 -7.46 -22.60 -7.41
N LYS A 45 -8.14 -21.45 -7.45
CA LYS A 45 -9.15 -21.08 -6.44
C LYS A 45 -10.43 -21.89 -6.55
N ALA A 46 -10.79 -22.38 -7.74
CA ALA A 46 -11.97 -23.22 -7.94
C ALA A 46 -11.71 -24.66 -7.49
N GLU A 47 -10.47 -25.13 -7.59
CA GLU A 47 -10.06 -26.47 -7.14
C GLU A 47 -10.09 -26.62 -5.61
N ASP A 48 -9.59 -25.63 -4.87
CA ASP A 48 -9.59 -25.64 -3.41
C ASP A 48 -9.49 -24.23 -2.83
N ASN A 49 -10.17 -23.98 -1.71
CA ASN A 49 -10.14 -22.70 -1.02
C ASN A 49 -8.73 -22.45 -0.47
N GLY A 50 -8.21 -21.23 -0.67
CA GLY A 50 -6.87 -20.87 -0.20
C GLY A 50 -6.69 -21.03 1.31
N LEU A 51 -7.75 -20.88 2.11
CA LEU A 51 -7.71 -21.06 3.56
C LEU A 51 -7.38 -22.51 3.98
N ASN A 52 -7.79 -23.51 3.18
CA ASN A 52 -7.63 -24.92 3.51
C ASN A 52 -6.16 -25.38 3.52
N VAL A 53 -5.24 -24.63 2.92
CA VAL A 53 -3.83 -24.99 2.85
C VAL A 53 -3.15 -25.05 4.22
N ARG A 54 -3.72 -24.39 5.24
CA ARG A 54 -3.19 -24.44 6.61
C ARG A 54 -3.03 -25.86 7.13
N ALA A 55 -4.05 -26.70 6.95
CA ALA A 55 -3.99 -28.10 7.37
C ALA A 55 -2.83 -28.84 6.70
N ARG A 56 -2.62 -28.61 5.39
CA ARG A 56 -1.48 -29.22 4.66
C ARG A 56 -0.13 -28.69 5.12
N ILE A 57 -0.05 -27.41 5.52
CA ILE A 57 1.15 -26.84 6.12
C ILE A 57 1.46 -27.53 7.45
N ASP A 58 0.48 -27.64 8.35
CA ASP A 58 0.64 -28.24 9.68
C ASP A 58 0.92 -29.76 9.60
N GLU A 59 0.26 -30.47 8.68
CA GLU A 59 0.27 -31.92 8.66
C GLU A 59 1.33 -32.53 7.75
N THR A 60 1.72 -31.83 6.68
CA THR A 60 2.58 -32.36 5.61
C THR A 60 3.79 -31.46 5.35
N TYR A 61 3.58 -30.23 4.87
CA TYR A 61 4.66 -29.41 4.30
C TYR A 61 5.70 -28.98 5.33
N SER A 62 5.29 -28.69 6.58
CA SER A 62 6.22 -28.38 7.67
C SER A 62 7.06 -29.58 8.13
N LYS A 63 6.69 -30.81 7.76
CA LYS A 63 7.40 -32.04 8.16
C LYS A 63 8.28 -32.58 7.05
N GLU A 64 7.83 -32.44 5.81
CA GLU A 64 8.50 -32.95 4.61
C GLU A 64 9.35 -31.88 3.91
N GLY A 65 9.23 -30.62 4.33
CA GLY A 65 10.03 -29.48 3.88
C GLY A 65 9.62 -28.91 2.53
N PHE A 66 10.33 -27.88 2.08
CA PHE A 66 9.94 -27.04 0.93
C PHE A 66 9.66 -27.83 -0.36
N ALA A 67 10.46 -28.85 -0.66
CA ALA A 67 10.34 -29.65 -1.89
C ALA A 67 9.04 -30.48 -1.96
N SER A 68 8.34 -30.69 -0.84
CA SER A 68 7.07 -31.41 -0.79
C SER A 68 5.86 -30.56 -1.22
N ILE A 69 6.03 -29.24 -1.32
CA ILE A 69 4.91 -28.30 -1.51
C ILE A 69 4.40 -28.37 -2.96
N ALA A 70 3.09 -28.59 -3.10
CA ALA A 70 2.44 -28.56 -4.41
C ALA A 70 2.48 -27.16 -5.04
N GLU A 71 2.71 -27.08 -6.36
CA GLU A 71 2.89 -25.80 -7.08
C GLU A 71 1.72 -24.81 -6.89
N ALA A 72 0.47 -25.29 -6.96
CA ALA A 72 -0.72 -24.47 -6.77
C ALA A 72 -0.83 -23.91 -5.34
N ASP A 73 -0.29 -24.62 -4.35
CA ASP A 73 -0.23 -24.16 -2.98
C ASP A 73 0.91 -23.13 -2.81
N LEU A 74 2.12 -23.48 -3.27
CA LEU A 74 3.32 -22.65 -3.16
C LEU A 74 3.13 -21.26 -3.79
N HIS A 75 2.61 -21.20 -5.02
CA HIS A 75 2.47 -19.96 -5.78
C HIS A 75 1.08 -19.33 -5.70
N GLY A 76 0.13 -20.02 -5.07
CA GLY A 76 -1.27 -19.61 -4.94
C GLY A 76 -1.72 -19.56 -3.49
N ARG A 77 -2.10 -20.71 -2.93
CA ARG A 77 -2.87 -20.81 -1.67
C ARG A 77 -2.11 -20.37 -0.42
N PHE A 78 -0.78 -20.52 -0.38
CA PHE A 78 0.06 -20.02 0.73
C PHE A 78 -0.15 -18.53 1.02
N ARG A 79 -0.52 -17.76 0.00
CA ARG A 79 -0.79 -16.32 0.14
C ARG A 79 -1.98 -16.05 1.06
N TRP A 80 -2.96 -16.95 1.18
CA TRP A 80 -4.08 -16.79 2.12
C TRP A 80 -3.63 -16.79 3.58
N TRP A 81 -2.40 -17.23 3.85
CA TRP A 81 -1.81 -17.23 5.19
C TRP A 81 -0.58 -16.32 5.28
N GLY A 82 -0.51 -15.30 4.43
CA GLY A 82 0.54 -14.29 4.50
C GLY A 82 1.90 -14.75 3.99
N LEU A 83 2.00 -15.94 3.39
CA LEU A 83 3.25 -16.50 2.89
C LEU A 83 3.42 -16.22 1.39
N TYR A 84 4.56 -15.63 1.03
CA TYR A 84 5.04 -15.56 -0.35
C TYR A 84 6.42 -16.18 -0.42
N THR A 85 6.72 -16.96 -1.46
CA THR A 85 8.09 -17.36 -1.74
C THR A 85 8.95 -16.11 -1.97
N GLN A 86 10.14 -16.08 -1.39
CA GLN A 86 11.07 -14.95 -1.52
C GLN A 86 12.02 -15.14 -2.70
N ARG A 87 12.77 -14.09 -3.07
CA ARG A 87 13.76 -14.14 -4.15
C ARG A 87 15.03 -14.85 -3.69
N LYS A 88 15.60 -15.68 -4.57
CA LYS A 88 16.93 -16.26 -4.42
C LYS A 88 18.03 -15.20 -4.60
N PRO A 89 19.03 -15.16 -3.70
CA PRO A 89 20.19 -14.27 -3.84
C PRO A 89 20.99 -14.49 -5.13
N GLY A 90 21.74 -13.47 -5.55
CA GLY A 90 22.68 -13.56 -6.67
C GLY A 90 22.06 -13.47 -8.07
N ILE A 91 20.76 -13.23 -8.19
CA ILE A 91 20.08 -13.04 -9.48
C ILE A 91 19.96 -11.54 -9.77
N ASP A 92 20.63 -11.10 -10.84
CA ASP A 92 20.57 -9.72 -11.33
C ASP A 92 19.14 -9.29 -11.76
N GLY A 93 18.85 -7.99 -11.60
CA GLY A 93 17.56 -7.40 -11.93
C GLY A 93 17.19 -7.47 -13.40
N GLY A 94 18.17 -7.42 -14.31
CA GLY A 94 17.97 -7.53 -15.76
C GLY A 94 17.49 -8.91 -16.22
N ARG A 95 17.51 -9.90 -15.30
CA ARG A 95 16.96 -11.25 -15.52
C ARG A 95 15.56 -11.43 -14.97
N THR A 96 15.04 -10.52 -14.13
CA THR A 96 13.73 -10.67 -13.47
C THR A 96 12.57 -10.89 -14.44
N ALA A 97 12.57 -10.24 -15.61
CA ALA A 97 11.52 -10.42 -16.62
C ALA A 97 11.76 -11.60 -17.59
N LYS A 98 12.89 -12.30 -17.47
CA LYS A 98 13.32 -13.37 -18.38
C LYS A 98 13.24 -14.76 -17.76
N LEU A 99 13.23 -14.84 -16.43
CA LEU A 99 13.23 -16.08 -15.67
C LEU A 99 11.82 -16.46 -15.26
N GLU A 100 11.57 -17.76 -15.19
CA GLU A 100 10.34 -18.30 -14.65
C GLU A 100 10.30 -18.15 -13.12
N PRO A 101 9.11 -18.14 -12.48
CA PRO A 101 8.98 -17.92 -11.05
C PRO A 101 9.84 -18.85 -10.17
N HIS A 102 9.96 -20.13 -10.54
CA HIS A 102 10.72 -21.13 -9.79
C HIS A 102 12.24 -20.93 -9.89
N GLU A 103 12.74 -20.24 -10.92
CA GLU A 103 14.16 -19.89 -11.06
C GLU A 103 14.53 -18.67 -10.23
N LEU A 104 13.55 -17.81 -9.94
CA LEU A 104 13.71 -16.59 -9.16
C LEU A 104 13.57 -16.81 -7.66
N GLU A 105 12.95 -17.90 -7.24
CA GLU A 105 12.56 -18.12 -5.85
C GLU A 105 13.56 -18.95 -5.06
N ASP A 106 13.63 -18.65 -3.77
CA ASP A 106 14.38 -19.40 -2.79
C ASP A 106 13.47 -20.40 -2.05
N GLU A 107 14.04 -21.27 -1.24
CA GLU A 107 13.31 -22.21 -0.38
C GLU A 107 12.63 -21.54 0.84
N TYR A 108 12.87 -20.24 1.02
CA TYR A 108 12.34 -19.45 2.14
C TYR A 108 11.11 -18.62 1.75
N PHE A 109 10.40 -18.17 2.78
CA PHE A 109 9.21 -17.36 2.67
C PHE A 109 9.40 -15.97 3.28
N MET A 110 8.80 -15.00 2.62
CA MET A 110 8.32 -13.80 3.29
C MET A 110 7.01 -14.16 4.01
N MET A 111 6.95 -13.90 5.31
CA MET A 111 5.72 -13.98 6.09
C MET A 111 5.25 -12.57 6.45
N ARG A 112 3.97 -12.28 6.16
CA ARG A 112 3.30 -11.04 6.56
C ARG A 112 2.38 -11.30 7.74
N ILE A 113 2.61 -10.60 8.84
CA ILE A 113 1.76 -10.61 10.02
C ILE A 113 0.67 -9.56 9.83
N ARG A 114 -0.59 -9.92 10.08
CA ARG A 114 -1.74 -9.02 9.95
C ARG A 114 -1.95 -8.23 11.24
N THR A 115 -1.94 -6.91 11.14
CA THR A 115 -2.13 -5.96 12.26
C THR A 115 -3.12 -4.88 11.84
N ASP A 116 -4.40 -5.22 11.88
CA ASP A 116 -5.48 -4.29 11.51
C ASP A 116 -5.46 -3.03 12.38
N GLY A 117 -5.52 -1.85 11.73
CA GLY A 117 -5.37 -0.57 12.40
C GLY A 117 -3.96 -0.29 12.93
N GLY A 118 -2.98 -1.16 12.67
CA GLY A 118 -1.60 -1.00 13.14
C GLY A 118 -1.43 -1.08 14.66
N LYS A 119 -2.41 -1.62 15.38
CA LYS A 119 -2.41 -1.70 16.85
C LYS A 119 -1.56 -2.88 17.30
N LEU A 120 -0.65 -2.64 18.22
CA LEU A 120 0.13 -3.66 18.90
C LEU A 120 0.15 -3.38 20.41
N SER A 121 -0.02 -4.43 21.22
CA SER A 121 0.40 -4.41 22.62
C SER A 121 1.92 -4.61 22.72
N LEU A 122 2.47 -4.39 23.91
CA LEU A 122 3.88 -4.65 24.17
C LEU A 122 4.22 -6.15 24.01
N GLU A 123 3.34 -7.01 24.53
CA GLU A 123 3.48 -8.47 24.43
C GLU A 123 3.48 -8.95 22.97
N GLN A 124 2.61 -8.38 22.14
CA GLN A 124 2.57 -8.65 20.71
C GLN A 124 3.85 -8.21 20.02
N LEU A 125 4.33 -6.99 20.29
CA LEU A 125 5.59 -6.50 19.71
C LEU A 125 6.77 -7.39 20.09
N ARG A 126 6.87 -7.78 21.37
CA ARG A 126 7.92 -8.66 21.90
C ARG A 126 7.86 -10.05 21.27
N THR A 127 6.66 -10.60 21.08
CA THR A 127 6.46 -11.89 20.41
C THR A 127 6.95 -11.86 18.96
N ILE A 128 6.61 -10.80 18.21
CA ILE A 128 7.09 -10.61 16.83
C ILE A 128 8.61 -10.47 16.79
N ALA A 129 9.18 -9.72 17.72
CA ALA A 129 10.63 -9.54 17.85
C ALA A 129 11.35 -10.87 18.08
N GLN A 130 10.84 -11.71 18.97
CA GLN A 130 11.37 -13.05 19.25
C GLN A 130 11.25 -13.95 18.02
N ILE A 131 10.08 -14.00 17.38
CA ILE A 131 9.88 -14.77 16.14
C ILE A 131 10.86 -14.33 15.06
N SER A 132 11.07 -13.02 14.91
CA SER A 132 12.02 -12.47 13.94
C SER A 132 13.44 -12.99 14.19
N ASN A 133 13.90 -12.95 15.43
CA ASN A 133 15.24 -13.41 15.81
C ASN A 133 15.40 -14.93 15.68
N ASP A 134 14.40 -15.70 16.11
CA ASP A 134 14.45 -17.16 16.15
C ASP A 134 14.29 -17.80 14.76
N PHE A 135 13.39 -17.25 13.92
CA PHE A 135 12.93 -17.92 12.70
C PHE A 135 13.08 -17.09 11.41
N ALA A 136 13.51 -15.84 11.52
CA ALA A 136 13.59 -14.91 10.37
C ALA A 136 14.94 -14.21 10.24
N ARG A 137 15.99 -14.76 10.90
CA ARG A 137 17.36 -14.21 10.91
C ARG A 137 17.42 -12.74 11.38
N GLY A 138 16.53 -12.36 12.29
CA GLY A 138 16.39 -10.99 12.80
C GLY A 138 15.76 -10.00 11.82
N SER A 139 15.26 -10.45 10.66
CA SER A 139 14.61 -9.57 9.68
C SER A 139 13.24 -9.10 10.16
N ALA A 140 12.98 -7.80 10.07
CA ALA A 140 11.66 -7.22 10.30
C ALA A 140 11.52 -5.92 9.52
N ASP A 141 10.43 -5.78 8.76
CA ASP A 141 10.14 -4.58 7.99
C ASP A 141 8.73 -4.07 8.29
N LEU A 142 8.61 -2.80 8.64
CA LEU A 142 7.33 -2.11 8.69
C LEU A 142 6.86 -1.83 7.26
N THR A 143 5.62 -2.22 7.00
CA THR A 143 4.97 -1.98 5.72
C THR A 143 4.22 -0.67 5.73
N ASP A 144 4.00 -0.17 4.53
CA ASP A 144 3.17 1.00 4.25
C ASP A 144 1.66 0.70 4.47
N ARG A 145 1.33 -0.50 4.97
CA ARG A 145 -0.02 -0.90 5.37
C ARG A 145 -0.12 -1.33 6.83
N GLN A 146 0.71 -0.72 7.69
CA GLN A 146 0.68 -0.95 9.13
C GLN A 146 0.93 -2.41 9.55
N ASN A 147 1.53 -3.23 8.69
CA ASN A 147 1.93 -4.63 8.98
C ASN A 147 3.44 -4.76 9.19
N ILE A 148 3.85 -5.88 9.78
CA ILE A 148 5.25 -6.31 9.86
C ILE A 148 5.48 -7.48 8.90
N GLN A 149 6.60 -7.43 8.17
CA GLN A 149 7.06 -8.52 7.31
C GLN A 149 8.36 -9.11 7.82
N LEU A 150 8.41 -10.43 7.83
CA LEU A 150 9.57 -11.24 8.12
C LEU A 150 10.03 -11.94 6.83
N HIS A 151 11.33 -12.18 6.69
CA HIS A 151 11.93 -12.95 5.59
C HIS A 151 12.76 -14.10 6.16
N TRP A 152 13.25 -15.00 5.30
CA TRP A 152 14.00 -16.19 5.71
C TRP A 152 13.20 -17.20 6.52
N VAL A 153 11.87 -17.14 6.49
CA VAL A 153 11.03 -18.12 7.18
C VAL A 153 11.06 -19.43 6.42
N GLU A 154 11.37 -20.51 7.12
CA GLU A 154 11.32 -21.89 6.60
C GLU A 154 9.92 -22.49 6.86
N ILE A 155 9.46 -23.39 5.99
CA ILE A 155 8.09 -23.95 6.09
C ILE A 155 7.91 -24.77 7.38
N GLU A 156 8.99 -25.39 7.84
CA GLU A 156 9.11 -26.18 9.06
C GLU A 156 8.75 -25.36 10.31
N ASN A 157 9.07 -24.07 10.29
CA ASN A 157 8.87 -23.17 11.43
C ASN A 157 7.48 -22.51 11.44
N VAL A 158 6.75 -22.56 10.32
CA VAL A 158 5.45 -21.86 10.18
C VAL A 158 4.44 -22.25 11.26
N PRO A 159 4.21 -23.54 11.60
CA PRO A 159 3.26 -23.89 12.65
C PRO A 159 3.63 -23.34 14.03
N GLU A 160 4.92 -23.33 14.39
CA GLU A 160 5.40 -22.76 15.66
C GLU A 160 5.27 -21.23 15.68
N ILE A 161 5.53 -20.57 14.55
CA ILE A 161 5.31 -19.12 14.41
C ILE A 161 3.83 -18.79 14.61
N TRP A 162 2.91 -19.52 13.96
CA TRP A 162 1.48 -19.33 14.16
C TRP A 162 1.07 -19.56 15.60
N ARG A 163 1.55 -20.63 16.25
CA ARG A 163 1.25 -20.90 17.66
C ARG A 163 1.63 -19.74 18.56
N ARG A 164 2.81 -19.13 18.35
CA ARG A 164 3.27 -17.96 19.14
C ARG A 164 2.43 -16.71 18.84
N LEU A 165 2.16 -16.41 17.57
CA LEU A 165 1.31 -15.28 17.19
C LEU A 165 -0.11 -15.42 17.78
N GLU A 166 -0.69 -16.61 17.66
CA GLU A 166 -2.05 -16.89 18.15
C GLU A 166 -2.15 -16.84 19.68
N SER A 167 -1.08 -17.19 20.40
CA SER A 167 -1.06 -17.05 21.87
C SER A 167 -1.19 -15.60 22.35
N VAL A 168 -0.92 -14.62 21.48
CA VAL A 168 -1.09 -13.18 21.75
C VAL A 168 -2.16 -12.54 20.87
N GLY A 169 -3.08 -13.36 20.32
CA GLY A 169 -4.24 -12.91 19.54
C GLY A 169 -3.91 -12.38 18.14
N MET A 170 -2.73 -12.69 17.60
CA MET A 170 -2.30 -12.28 16.26
C MET A 170 -2.51 -13.38 15.21
N GLN A 171 -2.52 -13.00 13.93
CA GLN A 171 -2.74 -13.92 12.82
C GLN A 171 -2.05 -13.47 11.52
N THR A 172 -1.93 -14.37 10.54
CA THR A 172 -1.47 -14.06 9.17
C THR A 172 -2.58 -14.25 8.12
N THR A 173 -3.79 -14.59 8.58
CA THR A 173 -4.98 -14.85 7.78
C THR A 173 -5.26 -13.69 6.82
N GLU A 174 -5.34 -14.01 5.53
CA GLU A 174 -5.68 -13.12 4.43
C GLU A 174 -4.79 -11.86 4.33
N ALA A 175 -3.60 -11.88 4.94
CA ALA A 175 -2.62 -10.80 4.80
C ALA A 175 -2.16 -10.61 3.34
N CYS A 176 -2.25 -11.69 2.55
CA CYS A 176 -1.83 -11.80 1.18
C CYS A 176 -2.92 -12.53 0.34
N GLY A 177 -2.78 -12.60 -0.99
CA GLY A 177 -3.77 -13.29 -1.85
C GLY A 177 -4.84 -12.39 -2.46
N ASP A 178 -5.89 -13.04 -3.00
CA ASP A 178 -7.06 -12.44 -3.67
C ASP A 178 -8.25 -12.37 -2.70
N VAL A 179 -8.04 -11.57 -1.65
CA VAL A 179 -8.84 -11.48 -0.42
C VAL A 179 -8.76 -10.05 0.16
N PRO A 180 -9.57 -9.72 1.19
CA PRO A 180 -9.40 -8.50 1.98
C PRO A 180 -8.06 -8.49 2.73
N ARG A 181 -7.20 -7.52 2.40
CA ARG A 181 -5.90 -7.32 3.06
C ARG A 181 -6.07 -6.67 4.43
N GLY A 182 -4.99 -6.60 5.21
CA GLY A 182 -4.95 -5.84 6.46
C GLY A 182 -5.47 -4.41 6.30
N PHE A 183 -6.29 -4.00 7.25
CA PHE A 183 -7.04 -2.75 7.26
C PHE A 183 -6.19 -1.60 7.77
N LEU A 184 -6.28 -0.47 7.08
CA LEU A 184 -5.69 0.76 7.59
C LEU A 184 -6.65 1.41 8.59
N GLY A 185 -6.10 1.83 9.72
CA GLY A 185 -6.78 2.60 10.75
C GLY A 185 -5.89 3.77 11.16
N SER A 186 -6.49 4.86 11.64
CA SER A 186 -5.71 5.98 12.18
C SER A 186 -4.75 5.45 13.28
N PRO A 187 -3.44 5.75 13.20
CA PRO A 187 -2.50 5.34 14.26
C PRO A 187 -2.85 5.93 15.63
N VAL A 188 -3.62 7.01 15.67
CA VAL A 188 -4.01 7.73 16.88
C VAL A 188 -5.51 7.62 17.18
N ALA A 189 -6.17 6.64 16.56
CA ALA A 189 -7.55 6.28 16.85
C ALA A 189 -7.77 6.03 18.35
N GLY A 190 -8.79 6.69 18.90
CA GLY A 190 -9.21 6.61 20.29
C GLY A 190 -8.43 7.51 21.24
N ILE A 191 -7.41 8.27 20.78
CA ILE A 191 -6.56 9.12 21.65
C ILE A 191 -6.34 10.54 21.14
N ALA A 192 -6.46 10.78 19.84
CA ALA A 192 -6.28 12.12 19.29
C ALA A 192 -7.34 13.08 19.85
N ALA A 193 -6.92 14.30 20.18
CA ALA A 193 -7.80 15.32 20.75
C ALA A 193 -8.80 15.88 19.72
N ASP A 194 -8.47 15.79 18.44
CA ASP A 194 -9.21 16.33 17.30
C ASP A 194 -9.83 15.24 16.42
N GLU A 195 -9.81 13.96 16.83
CA GLU A 195 -10.53 12.91 16.09
C GLU A 195 -12.03 13.15 16.14
N LEU A 196 -12.70 12.94 15.00
CA LEU A 196 -14.15 13.06 14.92
C LEU A 196 -14.82 11.81 15.49
N ILE A 197 -14.26 10.62 15.21
CA ILE A 197 -14.83 9.33 15.63
C ILE A 197 -13.76 8.24 15.63
N ASP A 198 -13.69 7.40 16.66
CA ASP A 198 -12.77 6.26 16.70
C ASP A 198 -13.30 5.09 15.81
N PRO A 199 -12.62 4.72 14.70
CA PRO A 199 -13.06 3.65 13.82
C PRO A 199 -12.74 2.23 14.32
N THR A 200 -12.09 2.11 15.49
CA THR A 200 -11.55 0.85 16.00
C THR A 200 -12.59 -0.26 16.08
N SER A 201 -13.79 0.03 16.59
CA SER A 201 -14.86 -0.98 16.76
C SER A 201 -15.32 -1.57 15.42
N ALA A 202 -15.42 -0.73 14.37
CA ALA A 202 -15.78 -1.20 13.03
C ALA A 202 -14.68 -2.09 12.43
N ILE A 203 -13.41 -1.70 12.60
CA ILE A 203 -12.25 -2.51 12.15
C ILE A 203 -12.27 -3.88 12.83
N GLU A 204 -12.40 -3.90 14.16
CA GLU A 204 -12.41 -5.13 14.96
C GLU A 204 -13.59 -6.03 14.62
N GLU A 205 -14.77 -5.45 14.39
CA GLU A 205 -15.97 -6.22 14.04
C GLU A 205 -15.90 -6.82 12.63
N ILE A 206 -15.38 -6.07 11.64
CA ILE A 206 -15.13 -6.61 10.30
C ILE A 206 -14.10 -7.74 10.38
N THR A 207 -13.01 -7.55 11.12
CA THR A 207 -11.99 -8.58 11.30
C THR A 207 -12.57 -9.84 11.94
N ARG A 208 -13.36 -9.69 13.00
CA ARG A 208 -13.98 -10.81 13.72
C ARG A 208 -14.99 -11.59 12.88
N ARG A 209 -15.80 -10.90 12.08
CA ARG A 209 -16.89 -11.53 11.31
C ARG A 209 -16.43 -12.16 10.00
N TYR A 210 -15.47 -11.54 9.31
CA TYR A 210 -15.26 -11.83 7.89
C TYR A 210 -13.84 -12.24 7.52
N ILE A 211 -12.85 -12.02 8.38
CA ILE A 211 -11.48 -12.48 8.09
C ILE A 211 -11.35 -13.94 8.46
N GLY A 212 -10.93 -14.74 7.48
CA GLY A 212 -10.99 -16.21 7.53
C GLY A 212 -12.34 -16.78 7.12
N ASP A 213 -13.30 -15.96 6.68
CA ASP A 213 -14.59 -16.43 6.19
C ASP A 213 -14.50 -16.89 4.72
N PRO A 214 -14.88 -18.15 4.40
CA PRO A 214 -14.82 -18.67 3.03
C PRO A 214 -15.66 -17.90 1.99
N SER A 215 -16.67 -17.14 2.41
CA SER A 215 -17.53 -16.34 1.52
C SER A 215 -16.82 -15.15 0.90
N LEU A 216 -15.76 -14.64 1.55
CA LEU A 216 -14.95 -13.51 1.08
C LEU A 216 -13.51 -13.89 0.72
N SER A 217 -13.11 -15.14 0.95
CA SER A 217 -11.76 -15.62 0.63
C SER A 217 -11.52 -15.90 -0.87
N ASN A 218 -12.47 -15.59 -1.76
CA ASN A 218 -12.31 -15.71 -3.20
C ASN A 218 -12.79 -14.44 -3.94
N LEU A 219 -11.98 -13.38 -3.87
CA LEU A 219 -12.21 -12.15 -4.63
C LEU A 219 -11.50 -12.22 -6.00
N PRO A 220 -11.85 -11.34 -6.96
CA PRO A 220 -11.16 -11.28 -8.25
C PRO A 220 -9.66 -10.93 -8.13
N ARG A 221 -9.31 -10.13 -7.13
CA ARG A 221 -7.93 -9.75 -6.79
C ARG A 221 -7.84 -9.26 -5.35
N LYS A 222 -6.64 -8.87 -4.88
CA LYS A 222 -6.44 -8.18 -3.60
C LYS A 222 -7.39 -6.99 -3.43
N TYR A 223 -7.94 -6.85 -2.22
CA TYR A 223 -8.87 -5.81 -1.82
C TYR A 223 -8.34 -5.07 -0.58
N LYS A 224 -8.19 -3.75 -0.65
CA LYS A 224 -7.59 -2.92 0.39
C LYS A 224 -8.64 -2.02 1.02
N THR A 225 -8.71 -2.04 2.35
CA THR A 225 -9.62 -1.18 3.13
C THR A 225 -8.86 -0.19 4.00
N ALA A 226 -9.46 0.98 4.21
CA ALA A 226 -8.97 2.03 5.10
C ALA A 226 -10.13 2.73 5.83
N ILE A 227 -10.02 2.97 7.13
CA ILE A 227 -11.06 3.63 7.93
C ILE A 227 -10.35 4.65 8.84
N THR A 228 -10.74 5.92 8.79
CA THR A 228 -10.16 6.94 9.67
C THR A 228 -11.20 7.88 10.25
N GLY A 229 -11.00 8.18 11.53
CA GLY A 229 -11.66 9.22 12.30
C GLY A 229 -10.99 10.58 12.27
N HIS A 230 -9.75 10.61 11.79
CA HIS A 230 -8.84 11.69 12.08
C HIS A 230 -8.90 12.76 10.98
N PRO A 231 -8.93 14.06 11.33
CA PRO A 231 -9.04 15.15 10.36
C PRO A 231 -7.84 15.23 9.41
N SER A 232 -6.71 14.63 9.76
CA SER A 232 -5.53 14.55 8.87
C SER A 232 -5.67 13.53 7.74
N GLN A 233 -6.74 12.72 7.72
CA GLN A 233 -6.98 11.67 6.73
C GLN A 233 -5.80 10.68 6.57
N ASP A 234 -5.20 10.31 7.71
CA ASP A 234 -3.94 9.56 7.89
C ASP A 234 -3.89 8.11 7.37
N VAL A 235 -4.86 7.67 6.59
CA VAL A 235 -4.98 6.29 6.07
C VAL A 235 -4.87 6.17 4.56
N VAL A 236 -4.41 7.23 3.88
CA VAL A 236 -4.20 7.26 2.42
C VAL A 236 -5.40 6.73 1.62
N HIS A 237 -6.59 7.16 2.04
CA HIS A 237 -7.89 6.64 1.63
C HIS A 237 -8.11 6.67 0.10
N GLU A 238 -7.50 7.62 -0.60
CA GLU A 238 -7.62 7.81 -2.06
C GLU A 238 -7.03 6.65 -2.87
N ILE A 239 -6.24 5.76 -2.27
CA ILE A 239 -5.55 4.66 -2.97
C ILE A 239 -5.93 3.26 -2.45
N ASN A 240 -7.07 3.16 -1.77
CA ASN A 240 -7.66 1.90 -1.28
C ASN A 240 -8.92 1.52 -2.08
N ASP A 241 -9.25 0.22 -2.10
CA ASP A 241 -10.40 -0.28 -2.87
C ASP A 241 -11.74 0.13 -2.21
N CYS A 242 -11.78 0.30 -0.88
CA CYS A 242 -12.90 0.85 -0.12
C CYS A 242 -12.39 1.61 1.11
N SER A 243 -12.83 2.84 1.29
CA SER A 243 -12.43 3.67 2.43
C SER A 243 -13.61 4.40 3.07
N PHE A 244 -13.50 4.62 4.37
CA PHE A 244 -14.44 5.40 5.17
C PHE A 244 -13.65 6.53 5.84
N VAL A 245 -14.00 7.77 5.53
CA VAL A 245 -13.32 8.97 6.04
C VAL A 245 -14.31 9.78 6.85
N ALA A 246 -13.97 10.07 8.11
CA ALA A 246 -14.89 10.78 8.99
C ALA A 246 -15.26 12.16 8.45
N VAL A 247 -16.53 12.51 8.60
CA VAL A 247 -17.09 13.81 8.22
C VAL A 247 -18.24 14.17 9.16
N ASP A 248 -18.38 15.46 9.47
CA ASP A 248 -19.51 16.00 10.20
C ASP A 248 -20.61 16.40 9.21
N HIS A 249 -21.70 15.64 9.18
CA HIS A 249 -22.84 15.89 8.30
C HIS A 249 -23.76 16.97 8.91
N PRO A 250 -24.19 17.98 8.14
CA PRO A 250 -24.98 19.09 8.67
C PRO A 250 -26.32 18.68 9.31
N GLU A 251 -26.89 17.55 8.89
CA GLU A 251 -28.17 17.05 9.41
C GLU A 251 -28.05 15.77 10.26
N HIS A 252 -26.97 15.00 10.10
CA HIS A 252 -26.83 13.65 10.66
C HIS A 252 -25.69 13.53 11.66
N GLY A 253 -24.90 14.60 11.83
CA GLY A 253 -23.73 14.62 12.70
C GLY A 253 -22.59 13.77 12.15
N ILE A 254 -21.72 13.32 13.05
CA ILE A 254 -20.49 12.62 12.69
C ILE A 254 -20.78 11.21 12.15
N GLY A 255 -20.25 10.93 10.97
CA GLY A 255 -20.23 9.61 10.35
C GLY A 255 -19.09 9.53 9.33
N TYR A 256 -19.24 8.72 8.28
CA TYR A 256 -18.18 8.51 7.30
C TYR A 256 -18.63 8.81 5.87
N ASP A 257 -17.79 9.50 5.11
CA ASP A 257 -17.86 9.58 3.65
C ASP A 257 -17.26 8.32 3.02
N LEU A 258 -17.99 7.71 2.07
CA LEU A 258 -17.61 6.46 1.43
C LEU A 258 -16.87 6.67 0.11
N TRP A 259 -15.66 6.10 0.03
CA TRP A 259 -14.79 6.13 -1.16
C TRP A 259 -14.56 4.71 -1.68
N VAL A 260 -14.55 4.53 -3.00
CA VAL A 260 -14.35 3.21 -3.62
C VAL A 260 -13.37 3.30 -4.80
N GLY A 261 -12.62 2.23 -5.06
CA GLY A 261 -11.93 2.01 -6.34
C GLY A 261 -10.54 2.65 -6.51
N GLY A 262 -9.84 2.99 -5.43
CA GLY A 262 -8.46 3.48 -5.49
C GLY A 262 -7.42 2.38 -5.65
N ALA A 263 -6.47 2.55 -6.57
CA ALA A 263 -5.25 1.75 -6.63
C ALA A 263 -4.20 2.31 -7.61
N LEU A 264 -2.93 2.31 -7.22
CA LEU A 264 -1.79 2.76 -8.02
C LEU A 264 -1.36 1.74 -9.10
N SER A 265 -0.36 0.89 -8.87
CA SER A 265 0.17 -0.06 -9.89
C SER A 265 0.43 0.63 -11.25
N VAL A 266 0.42 -0.10 -12.37
CA VAL A 266 0.79 0.44 -13.69
C VAL A 266 -0.22 1.47 -14.22
N VAL A 267 -1.51 1.26 -13.96
CA VAL A 267 -2.60 2.18 -14.36
C VAL A 267 -3.17 2.82 -13.09
N PRO A 268 -2.57 3.88 -12.54
CA PRO A 268 -3.02 4.50 -11.30
C PRO A 268 -4.41 5.11 -11.44
N ARG A 269 -5.25 4.92 -10.41
CA ARG A 269 -6.55 5.57 -10.25
C ARG A 269 -6.75 5.91 -8.78
N PHE A 270 -7.27 7.10 -8.50
CA PHE A 270 -7.76 7.45 -7.17
C PHE A 270 -9.14 6.81 -6.94
N ALA A 271 -9.47 6.60 -5.68
CA ALA A 271 -10.82 6.25 -5.26
C ALA A 271 -11.74 7.44 -5.53
N GLU A 272 -13.00 7.15 -5.81
CA GLU A 272 -14.02 8.17 -6.02
C GLU A 272 -15.03 8.10 -4.88
N ARG A 273 -15.53 9.27 -4.47
CA ARG A 273 -16.63 9.38 -3.52
C ARG A 273 -17.89 8.79 -4.14
N LEU A 274 -18.66 8.03 -3.34
CA LEU A 274 -20.02 7.65 -3.73
C LEU A 274 -21.06 8.73 -3.41
N GLY A 275 -20.64 9.81 -2.74
CA GLY A 275 -21.53 10.86 -2.25
C GLY A 275 -22.45 10.38 -1.12
N ALA A 276 -22.10 9.28 -0.47
CA ALA A 276 -22.89 8.65 0.59
C ALA A 276 -22.26 8.91 1.96
N TRP A 277 -23.07 9.36 2.90
CA TRP A 277 -22.78 9.38 4.32
C TRP A 277 -23.22 8.06 4.96
N VAL A 278 -22.31 7.45 5.70
CA VAL A 278 -22.49 6.15 6.36
C VAL A 278 -22.52 6.37 7.86
N HIS A 279 -23.62 5.98 8.50
CA HIS A 279 -23.71 5.99 9.97
C HIS A 279 -22.68 5.00 10.55
N PRO A 280 -22.05 5.29 11.70
CA PRO A 280 -21.05 4.39 12.30
C PRO A 280 -21.52 2.93 12.43
N ASP A 281 -22.77 2.72 12.85
CA ASP A 281 -23.37 1.38 12.97
C ASP A 281 -23.56 0.64 11.63
N GLN A 282 -23.53 1.35 10.49
CA GLN A 282 -23.71 0.78 9.15
C GLN A 282 -22.38 0.39 8.48
N VAL A 283 -21.23 0.81 9.01
CA VAL A 283 -19.92 0.63 8.35
C VAL A 283 -19.64 -0.83 8.00
N VAL A 284 -19.97 -1.76 8.89
CA VAL A 284 -19.73 -3.20 8.70
C VAL A 284 -20.56 -3.75 7.53
N ASP A 285 -21.84 -3.39 7.45
CA ASP A 285 -22.76 -3.86 6.41
C ASP A 285 -22.42 -3.22 5.05
N VAL A 286 -22.09 -1.93 5.05
CA VAL A 286 -21.64 -1.21 3.86
C VAL A 286 -20.32 -1.78 3.33
N TRP A 287 -19.35 -2.06 4.21
CA TRP A 287 -18.10 -2.69 3.81
C TRP A 287 -18.33 -4.07 3.19
N LEU A 288 -19.21 -4.87 3.80
CA LEU A 288 -19.57 -6.19 3.27
C LEU A 288 -20.18 -6.03 1.87
N GLY A 289 -21.20 -5.17 1.72
CA GLY A 289 -21.86 -4.94 0.43
C GLY A 289 -20.89 -4.51 -0.68
N VAL A 290 -19.97 -3.58 -0.42
CA VAL A 290 -18.96 -3.17 -1.41
C VAL A 290 -18.00 -4.33 -1.74
N THR A 291 -17.64 -5.14 -0.75
CA THR A 291 -16.78 -6.31 -0.95
C THR A 291 -17.48 -7.40 -1.76
N GLU A 292 -18.77 -7.63 -1.53
CA GLU A 292 -19.59 -8.58 -2.28
C GLU A 292 -19.86 -8.11 -3.72
N ILE A 293 -20.07 -6.81 -3.95
CA ILE A 293 -20.07 -6.24 -5.30
C ILE A 293 -18.77 -6.60 -6.02
N PHE A 294 -17.63 -6.45 -5.37
CA PHE A 294 -16.35 -6.82 -5.99
C PHE A 294 -16.27 -8.32 -6.27
N ARG A 295 -16.72 -9.17 -5.33
CA ARG A 295 -16.77 -10.63 -5.48
C ARG A 295 -17.59 -11.03 -6.70
N ASP A 296 -18.76 -10.44 -6.85
CA ASP A 296 -19.83 -10.88 -7.76
C ASP A 296 -19.72 -10.24 -9.15
N TYR A 297 -19.35 -8.96 -9.20
CA TYR A 297 -19.28 -8.15 -10.43
C TYR A 297 -17.86 -7.80 -10.87
N GLY A 298 -16.84 -8.04 -10.06
CA GLY A 298 -15.46 -7.73 -10.44
C GLY A 298 -14.91 -8.67 -11.53
N TYR A 299 -14.00 -8.15 -12.35
CA TYR A 299 -13.47 -8.87 -13.51
C TYR A 299 -12.46 -9.93 -13.12
N ARG A 300 -12.64 -11.15 -13.63
CA ARG A 300 -11.77 -12.32 -13.37
C ARG A 300 -11.04 -12.84 -14.60
N ARG A 301 -11.27 -12.27 -15.79
CA ARG A 301 -10.59 -12.74 -17.01
C ARG A 301 -9.11 -12.36 -17.08
N LEU A 302 -8.79 -11.07 -16.93
CA LEU A 302 -7.43 -10.55 -17.08
C LEU A 302 -6.89 -10.08 -15.73
N ARG A 303 -5.80 -10.70 -15.26
CA ARG A 303 -5.18 -10.39 -13.95
C ARG A 303 -4.79 -8.91 -13.78
N ASN A 304 -4.35 -8.26 -14.86
CA ASN A 304 -3.99 -6.84 -14.88
C ASN A 304 -5.21 -5.89 -15.00
N LYS A 305 -6.43 -6.43 -15.17
CA LYS A 305 -7.70 -5.69 -15.18
C LYS A 305 -8.71 -6.17 -14.12
N ALA A 306 -8.25 -6.87 -13.08
CA ALA A 306 -9.10 -7.54 -12.09
C ALA A 306 -9.30 -6.78 -10.76
N ARG A 307 -8.81 -5.53 -10.63
CA ARG A 307 -8.96 -4.71 -9.42
C ARG A 307 -10.27 -3.91 -9.43
N MET A 308 -10.79 -3.57 -8.25
CA MET A 308 -12.02 -2.78 -8.08
C MET A 308 -12.04 -1.50 -8.91
N LYS A 309 -10.89 -0.81 -9.02
CA LYS A 309 -10.73 0.40 -9.85
C LYS A 309 -11.19 0.27 -11.30
N PHE A 310 -11.16 -0.92 -11.88
CA PHE A 310 -11.60 -1.12 -13.26
C PHE A 310 -13.11 -1.32 -13.35
N LEU A 311 -13.70 -1.98 -12.34
CA LEU A 311 -15.15 -2.07 -12.23
C LEU A 311 -15.75 -0.68 -12.01
N LEU A 312 -15.19 0.08 -11.05
CA LEU A 312 -15.64 1.45 -10.79
C LEU A 312 -15.46 2.35 -12.01
N ALA A 313 -14.33 2.28 -12.71
CA ALA A 313 -14.12 3.08 -13.93
C ALA A 313 -15.14 2.80 -15.04
N ASP A 314 -15.67 1.58 -15.12
CA ASP A 314 -16.66 1.19 -16.12
C ASP A 314 -18.10 1.49 -15.65
N TRP A 315 -18.36 1.48 -14.34
CA TRP A 315 -19.69 1.70 -13.77
C TRP A 315 -19.98 3.16 -13.40
N GLY A 316 -18.97 3.87 -12.91
CA GLY A 316 -19.12 5.13 -12.22
C GLY A 316 -19.62 4.96 -10.77
N PRO A 317 -19.45 5.99 -9.92
CA PRO A 317 -19.87 5.97 -8.52
C PRO A 317 -21.38 5.84 -8.34
N GLU A 318 -22.17 6.52 -9.19
CA GLU A 318 -23.65 6.50 -9.12
C GLU A 318 -24.21 5.07 -9.26
N LYS A 319 -23.78 4.34 -10.30
CA LYS A 319 -24.22 2.96 -10.51
C LYS A 319 -23.74 2.03 -9.40
N LEU A 320 -22.52 2.22 -8.90
CA LEU A 320 -22.02 1.39 -7.80
C LEU A 320 -22.86 1.59 -6.55
N ARG A 321 -23.21 2.84 -6.22
CA ARG A 321 -24.10 3.18 -5.09
C ARG A 321 -25.49 2.58 -5.27
N ASP A 322 -26.09 2.72 -6.45
CA ASP A 322 -27.41 2.14 -6.76
C ASP A 322 -27.42 0.62 -6.55
N VAL A 323 -26.41 -0.10 -7.06
CA VAL A 323 -26.29 -1.56 -6.86
C VAL A 323 -26.06 -1.91 -5.39
N LEU A 324 -25.24 -1.14 -4.67
CA LEU A 324 -25.00 -1.33 -3.24
C LEU A 324 -26.30 -1.21 -2.43
N GLU A 325 -27.04 -0.13 -2.62
CA GLU A 325 -28.27 0.16 -1.89
C GLU A 325 -29.38 -0.83 -2.23
N THR A 326 -29.56 -1.16 -3.52
CA THR A 326 -30.70 -1.97 -3.99
C THR A 326 -30.48 -3.48 -3.90
N GLU A 327 -29.26 -3.98 -4.12
CA GLU A 327 -29.00 -5.43 -4.19
C GLU A 327 -28.34 -6.01 -2.94
N TYR A 328 -27.63 -5.18 -2.15
CA TYR A 328 -26.83 -5.67 -1.02
C TYR A 328 -27.30 -5.12 0.34
N LEU A 329 -27.65 -3.84 0.43
CA LEU A 329 -28.11 -3.23 1.69
C LEU A 329 -29.62 -3.35 1.90
N GLY A 330 -30.40 -3.18 0.83
CA GLY A 330 -31.87 -3.10 0.91
C GLY A 330 -32.37 -1.78 1.51
N TYR A 331 -31.51 -0.78 1.64
CA TYR A 331 -31.84 0.57 2.10
C TYR A 331 -30.93 1.62 1.42
N LEU A 332 -31.41 2.85 1.36
CA LEU A 332 -30.66 3.99 0.82
C LEU A 332 -29.70 4.55 1.87
N LEU A 333 -28.50 4.91 1.45
CA LEU A 333 -27.58 5.69 2.29
C LEU A 333 -27.94 7.17 2.17
N ALA A 334 -27.72 7.92 3.25
CA ALA A 334 -27.89 9.36 3.21
C ALA A 334 -26.85 9.98 2.26
N ASP A 335 -27.18 11.11 1.62
CA ASP A 335 -26.17 11.88 0.90
C ASP A 335 -25.16 12.48 1.88
N GLY A 336 -23.91 12.66 1.45
CA GLY A 336 -22.83 13.12 2.32
C GLY A 336 -21.94 14.20 1.70
N PRO A 337 -21.49 15.21 2.48
CA PRO A 337 -20.49 16.16 2.03
C PRO A 337 -19.10 15.48 1.94
N PRO A 338 -18.16 16.03 1.15
CA PRO A 338 -16.78 15.57 1.20
C PRO A 338 -16.14 15.87 2.55
N PRO A 339 -15.16 15.07 2.99
CA PRO A 339 -14.38 15.43 4.17
C PRO A 339 -13.63 16.74 3.93
N PRO A 340 -13.42 17.56 4.98
CA PRO A 340 -12.65 18.79 4.85
C PRO A 340 -11.21 18.50 4.49
N LYS A 341 -10.52 19.47 3.87
CA LYS A 341 -9.07 19.39 3.63
C LYS A 341 -8.35 19.11 4.96
N PRO A 342 -7.36 18.19 4.98
CA PRO A 342 -6.55 17.95 6.17
C PRO A 342 -5.93 19.24 6.73
N ALA A 343 -5.98 19.43 8.04
CA ALA A 343 -5.35 20.59 8.70
C ALA A 343 -3.91 20.32 9.17
N VAL A 344 -3.58 19.05 9.42
CA VAL A 344 -2.27 18.61 9.93
C VAL A 344 -1.71 17.46 9.10
N ALA A 345 -0.42 17.15 9.27
CA ALA A 345 0.22 16.04 8.59
C ALA A 345 -0.25 14.69 9.17
N GLY A 346 -0.58 13.73 8.29
CA GLY A 346 -1.09 12.42 8.70
C GLY A 346 -0.04 11.34 8.98
N ASP A 347 1.26 11.68 9.02
CA ASP A 347 2.32 10.70 9.31
C ASP A 347 2.53 10.43 10.81
N HIS A 348 2.00 11.32 11.66
CA HIS A 348 2.06 11.29 13.12
C HIS A 348 3.46 11.29 13.72
N VAL A 349 4.49 11.69 12.98
CA VAL A 349 5.84 11.88 13.52
C VAL A 349 5.88 13.13 14.38
N GLY A 350 6.51 13.05 15.55
CA GLY A 350 6.59 14.14 16.53
C GLY A 350 6.08 13.74 17.90
N ILE A 351 6.07 14.73 18.80
CA ILE A 351 5.52 14.63 20.15
C ILE A 351 4.19 15.36 20.14
N HIS A 352 3.12 14.69 20.54
CA HIS A 352 1.75 15.19 20.43
C HIS A 352 0.98 14.86 21.69
N GLN A 353 0.12 15.78 22.12
CA GLN A 353 -0.72 15.58 23.29
C GLN A 353 -1.97 14.77 22.92
N GLN A 354 -2.35 13.84 23.78
CA GLN A 354 -3.57 13.04 23.72
C GLN A 354 -4.72 13.74 24.44
N LYS A 355 -5.96 13.31 24.18
CA LYS A 355 -7.16 13.86 24.81
C LYS A 355 -7.25 13.65 26.32
N ASP A 356 -6.51 12.70 26.89
CA ASP A 356 -6.42 12.45 28.34
C ASP A 356 -5.29 13.23 29.03
N GLY A 357 -4.57 14.08 28.29
CA GLY A 357 -3.45 14.89 28.78
C GLY A 357 -2.09 14.20 28.68
N LYS A 358 -2.03 12.90 28.36
CA LYS A 358 -0.77 12.19 28.07
C LYS A 358 -0.22 12.57 26.70
N TYR A 359 0.88 11.95 26.30
CA TYR A 359 1.53 12.18 25.02
C TYR A 359 1.65 10.89 24.21
N TYR A 360 1.72 11.05 22.90
CA TYR A 360 2.26 10.03 22.01
C TYR A 360 3.48 10.56 21.26
N ILE A 361 4.42 9.66 20.98
CA ILE A 361 5.67 9.98 20.31
C ILE A 361 5.75 9.13 19.06
N GLY A 362 5.62 9.76 17.90
CA GLY A 362 5.85 9.12 16.61
C GLY A 362 7.28 9.32 16.14
N THR A 363 7.92 8.24 15.72
CA THR A 363 9.32 8.22 15.31
C THR A 363 9.51 7.73 13.88
N THR A 364 10.64 8.10 13.31
CA THR A 364 11.02 7.76 11.95
C THR A 364 11.87 6.49 11.91
N LEU A 365 11.63 5.68 10.89
CA LEU A 365 12.48 4.59 10.44
C LEU A 365 12.80 4.87 8.97
N VAL A 366 14.04 4.63 8.55
CA VAL A 366 14.38 4.79 7.14
C VAL A 366 13.74 3.65 6.35
N ALA A 367 12.77 4.00 5.50
CA ALA A 367 12.02 3.06 4.66
C ALA A 367 11.41 1.86 5.42
N GLY A 368 11.03 2.07 6.68
CA GLY A 368 10.46 1.03 7.54
C GLY A 368 11.38 -0.15 7.83
N ARG A 369 12.69 -0.05 7.58
CA ARG A 369 13.64 -1.10 7.96
C ARG A 369 13.77 -1.12 9.48
N ALA A 370 13.39 -2.23 10.08
CA ALA A 370 13.61 -2.51 11.49
C ALA A 370 14.47 -3.78 11.63
N SER A 371 14.40 -4.44 12.77
CA SER A 371 14.95 -5.77 13.02
C SER A 371 14.26 -6.38 14.25
N GLY A 372 14.31 -7.70 14.41
CA GLY A 372 13.83 -8.35 15.63
C GLY A 372 14.48 -7.76 16.88
N THR A 373 15.80 -7.52 16.84
CA THR A 373 16.54 -6.82 17.89
C THR A 373 15.99 -5.43 18.19
N LEU A 374 15.77 -4.59 17.16
CA LEU A 374 15.26 -3.24 17.36
C LEU A 374 13.85 -3.25 17.94
N LEU A 375 12.96 -4.12 17.46
CA LEU A 375 11.61 -4.26 18.01
C LEU A 375 11.63 -4.69 19.48
N HIS A 376 12.59 -5.56 19.86
CA HIS A 376 12.80 -5.94 21.26
C HIS A 376 13.27 -4.75 22.11
N GLN A 377 14.22 -3.95 21.60
CA GLN A 377 14.73 -2.78 22.31
C GLN A 377 13.65 -1.70 22.49
N ILE A 378 12.77 -1.51 21.50
CA ILE A 378 11.60 -0.63 21.64
C ILE A 378 10.66 -1.16 22.73
N ALA A 379 10.45 -2.48 22.78
CA ALA A 379 9.63 -3.09 23.82
C ALA A 379 10.25 -2.90 25.22
N ASP A 380 11.54 -3.13 25.38
CA ASP A 380 12.23 -2.93 26.67
C ASP A 380 12.15 -1.46 27.14
N LEU A 381 12.31 -0.52 26.20
CA LEU A 381 12.15 0.90 26.49
C LEU A 381 10.71 1.23 26.92
N ALA A 382 9.71 0.73 26.20
CA ALA A 382 8.30 0.96 26.55
C ALA A 382 7.95 0.37 27.92
N GLU A 383 8.43 -0.83 28.23
CA GLU A 383 8.24 -1.50 29.52
C GLU A 383 8.80 -0.70 30.69
N GLN A 384 9.98 -0.09 30.51
CA GLN A 384 10.64 0.73 31.53
C GLN A 384 9.76 1.89 32.02
N TYR A 385 8.89 2.41 31.15
CA TYR A 385 7.97 3.51 31.45
C TYR A 385 6.50 3.05 31.59
N GLY A 386 6.25 1.73 31.67
CA GLY A 386 4.90 1.19 31.84
C GLY A 386 3.97 1.39 30.64
N LEU A 387 4.53 1.53 29.43
CA LEU A 387 3.79 1.79 28.20
C LEU A 387 3.46 0.47 27.50
N ASP A 388 2.19 0.25 27.15
CA ASP A 388 1.74 -1.00 26.50
C ASP A 388 1.25 -0.80 25.05
N ARG A 389 1.07 0.45 24.60
CA ARG A 389 0.42 0.71 23.31
C ARG A 389 1.41 1.22 22.26
N ILE A 390 1.63 0.37 21.27
CA ILE A 390 2.46 0.65 20.09
C ILE A 390 1.55 0.77 18.86
N ARG A 391 1.90 1.66 17.93
CA ARG A 391 1.16 1.85 16.68
C ARG A 391 2.08 1.88 15.49
N LEU A 392 1.68 1.21 14.42
CA LEU A 392 2.33 1.29 13.12
C LEU A 392 1.58 2.29 12.23
N THR A 393 2.27 3.00 11.34
CA THR A 393 1.63 3.97 10.45
C THR A 393 1.54 3.48 9.01
N PRO A 394 0.58 4.00 8.23
CA PRO A 394 0.55 3.82 6.78
C PRO A 394 1.74 4.45 6.06
N HIS A 395 2.70 5.03 6.78
CA HIS A 395 3.89 5.66 6.23
C HIS A 395 5.18 4.91 6.56
N GLN A 396 5.10 3.69 7.13
CA GLN A 396 6.25 2.89 7.59
C GLN A 396 6.95 3.46 8.85
N LYS A 397 6.17 4.06 9.76
CA LYS A 397 6.66 4.63 11.04
C LYS A 397 6.05 3.88 12.21
N ILE A 398 6.56 4.17 13.41
CA ILE A 398 6.12 3.58 14.67
C ILE A 398 5.85 4.69 15.70
N LEU A 399 4.82 4.50 16.52
CA LEU A 399 4.49 5.40 17.61
C LEU A 399 4.50 4.61 18.93
N VAL A 400 4.93 5.28 19.99
CA VAL A 400 4.74 4.87 21.38
C VAL A 400 3.68 5.79 22.00
N LEU A 401 2.64 5.20 22.58
CA LEU A 401 1.52 5.94 23.15
C LEU A 401 1.62 6.00 24.69
N ASP A 402 0.76 6.84 25.25
CA ASP A 402 0.37 6.95 26.66
C ASP A 402 1.51 7.37 27.60
N VAL A 403 2.43 8.18 27.06
CA VAL A 403 3.60 8.71 27.76
C VAL A 403 3.17 9.86 28.68
N ASP A 404 3.50 9.75 29.96
CA ASP A 404 3.25 10.84 30.90
C ASP A 404 4.18 12.03 30.60
N GLU A 405 3.68 13.26 30.80
CA GLU A 405 4.41 14.51 30.48
C GLU A 405 5.83 14.54 31.08
N ALA A 406 5.98 14.04 32.30
CA ALA A 406 7.26 14.01 33.03
C ALA A 406 8.31 13.05 32.44
N ASP A 407 7.89 12.12 31.57
CA ASP A 407 8.74 11.10 30.97
C ASP A 407 8.97 11.30 29.47
N VAL A 408 8.26 12.23 28.82
CA VAL A 408 8.36 12.51 27.37
C VAL A 408 9.81 12.63 26.90
N GLU A 409 10.59 13.54 27.48
CA GLU A 409 11.98 13.77 27.04
C GLU A 409 12.89 12.55 27.28
N LYS A 410 12.60 11.74 28.31
CA LYS A 410 13.39 10.53 28.59
C LYS A 410 13.08 9.42 27.60
N VAL A 411 11.81 9.25 27.23
CA VAL A 411 11.38 8.30 26.20
C VAL A 411 11.91 8.74 24.84
N VAL A 412 11.85 10.03 24.51
CA VAL A 412 12.46 10.59 23.29
C VAL A 412 13.96 10.29 23.25
N ALA A 413 14.70 10.56 24.34
CA ALA A 413 16.13 10.27 24.38
C ALA A 413 16.45 8.77 24.24
N GLY A 414 15.61 7.90 24.81
CA GLY A 414 15.71 6.45 24.64
C GLY A 414 15.49 6.01 23.19
N LEU A 415 14.47 6.58 22.52
CA LEU A 415 14.18 6.31 21.11
C LEU A 415 15.30 6.84 20.19
N ASP A 416 15.81 8.04 20.45
CA ASP A 416 16.93 8.62 19.71
C ASP A 416 18.19 7.73 19.82
N ALA A 417 18.45 7.15 21.00
CA ALA A 417 19.55 6.20 21.19
C ALA A 417 19.40 4.89 20.40
N LEU A 418 18.18 4.54 19.99
CA LEU A 418 17.88 3.43 19.09
C LEU A 418 17.88 3.83 17.60
N GLY A 419 18.20 5.11 17.29
CA GLY A 419 18.17 5.66 15.94
C GLY A 419 16.77 6.05 15.45
N LEU A 420 15.80 6.21 16.37
CA LEU A 420 14.40 6.52 16.08
C LEU A 420 14.08 7.99 16.38
N SER A 421 14.33 8.87 15.41
CA SER A 421 14.10 10.31 15.56
C SER A 421 12.60 10.65 15.60
N SER A 422 12.20 11.45 16.58
CA SER A 422 10.87 12.10 16.64
C SER A 422 10.88 13.53 16.06
N ARG A 423 12.03 14.01 15.58
CA ARG A 423 12.23 15.40 15.17
C ARG A 423 12.00 15.59 13.67
N LYS A 424 12.04 16.85 13.22
CA LYS A 424 11.93 17.18 11.79
C LYS A 424 13.21 16.73 11.08
N ASP A 425 13.05 15.98 10.00
CA ASP A 425 14.11 15.59 9.08
C ASP A 425 13.65 15.91 7.64
N LEU A 426 14.58 16.32 6.77
CA LEU A 426 14.26 16.66 5.37
C LEU A 426 13.75 15.44 4.60
N PHE A 427 14.47 14.32 4.65
CA PHE A 427 14.15 13.10 3.90
C PHE A 427 13.80 11.91 4.78
N ARG A 428 14.46 11.69 5.93
CA ARG A 428 14.20 10.52 6.80
C ARG A 428 12.73 10.39 7.20
N ARG A 429 12.03 11.51 7.43
CA ARG A 429 10.59 11.53 7.74
C ARG A 429 9.71 11.04 6.58
N SER A 430 10.03 11.45 5.36
CA SER A 430 9.14 11.31 4.19
C SER A 430 9.60 10.27 3.17
N VAL A 431 10.75 9.62 3.41
CA VAL A 431 11.21 8.51 2.60
C VAL A 431 10.34 7.27 2.82
N MET A 432 10.04 6.57 1.74
CA MET A 432 9.47 5.23 1.77
C MET A 432 10.14 4.37 0.71
N ALA A 433 10.30 3.08 1.02
CA ALA A 433 10.79 2.12 0.04
C ALA A 433 10.06 0.79 0.14
N CYS A 434 9.87 0.15 -1.01
CA CYS A 434 9.38 -1.22 -1.04
C CYS A 434 10.48 -2.22 -0.65
N THR A 435 10.18 -3.50 -0.60
CA THR A 435 11.17 -4.56 -0.31
C THR A 435 12.35 -4.60 -1.28
N GLY A 436 12.14 -4.25 -2.55
CA GLY A 436 13.23 -4.22 -3.54
C GLY A 436 13.77 -5.61 -3.90
N ILE A 437 14.86 -5.63 -4.66
CA ILE A 437 15.47 -6.87 -5.19
C ILE A 437 16.04 -7.78 -4.10
N GLU A 438 16.29 -7.27 -2.90
CA GLU A 438 16.80 -8.05 -1.76
C GLU A 438 15.95 -9.32 -1.52
N PHE A 439 14.61 -9.20 -1.55
CA PHE A 439 13.71 -10.34 -1.36
C PHE A 439 12.55 -10.44 -2.37
N CYS A 440 12.26 -9.39 -3.14
CA CYS A 440 11.09 -9.40 -4.03
C CYS A 440 11.42 -10.00 -5.41
N LYS A 441 10.70 -11.06 -5.78
CA LYS A 441 10.83 -11.71 -7.11
C LYS A 441 10.45 -10.83 -8.29
N LEU A 442 9.69 -9.75 -8.06
CA LEU A 442 9.25 -8.83 -9.12
C LEU A 442 10.17 -7.62 -9.26
N ALA A 443 11.09 -7.41 -8.33
CA ALA A 443 11.95 -6.25 -8.32
C ALA A 443 13.11 -6.39 -9.32
N ILE A 444 13.48 -5.25 -9.87
CA ILE A 444 14.58 -5.04 -10.81
C ILE A 444 15.73 -4.31 -10.10
N VAL A 445 15.42 -3.55 -9.06
CA VAL A 445 16.40 -2.69 -8.36
C VAL A 445 16.25 -2.89 -6.86
N GLU A 446 17.37 -2.75 -6.14
CA GLU A 446 17.40 -2.61 -4.69
C GLU A 446 16.66 -1.32 -4.28
N THR A 447 15.97 -1.32 -3.15
CA THR A 447 15.30 -0.09 -2.69
C THR A 447 15.50 0.26 -1.22
N LYS A 448 15.55 -0.70 -0.29
CA LYS A 448 15.60 -0.37 1.14
C LYS A 448 16.99 0.11 1.54
N GLN A 449 18.04 -0.60 1.14
CA GLN A 449 19.42 -0.17 1.41
C GLN A 449 19.76 1.11 0.65
N THR A 450 19.35 1.21 -0.62
CA THR A 450 19.47 2.40 -1.45
C THR A 450 18.81 3.61 -0.79
N ALA A 451 17.64 3.43 -0.17
CA ALA A 451 16.98 4.52 0.57
C ALA A 451 17.78 4.93 1.82
N ILE A 452 18.34 3.98 2.57
CA ILE A 452 19.20 4.24 3.73
C ILE A 452 20.44 5.05 3.31
N ASP A 453 21.13 4.60 2.27
CA ASP A 453 22.35 5.24 1.80
C ASP A 453 22.06 6.64 1.22
N ALA A 454 21.00 6.77 0.40
CA ALA A 454 20.60 8.05 -0.19
C ALA A 454 20.19 9.07 0.87
N VAL A 455 19.38 8.68 1.87
CA VAL A 455 18.96 9.60 2.94
C VAL A 455 20.16 10.08 3.74
N THR A 456 21.07 9.18 4.11
CA THR A 456 22.27 9.54 4.88
C THR A 456 23.09 10.60 4.16
N ARG A 457 23.35 10.40 2.86
CA ARG A 457 24.15 11.35 2.06
C ARG A 457 23.42 12.65 1.73
N LEU A 458 22.11 12.59 1.49
CA LEU A 458 21.28 13.78 1.22
C LEU A 458 21.17 14.68 2.45
N GLU A 459 21.09 14.11 3.65
CA GLU A 459 21.09 14.89 4.89
C GLU A 459 22.40 15.64 5.10
N GLU A 460 23.54 15.05 4.73
CA GLU A 460 24.84 15.74 4.76
C GLU A 460 24.92 16.84 3.69
N LYS A 461 24.52 16.53 2.45
CA LYS A 461 24.62 17.44 1.30
C LYS A 461 23.66 18.62 1.34
N LEU A 462 22.54 18.47 2.03
CA LEU A 462 21.46 19.47 2.12
C LEU A 462 21.31 20.01 3.55
N ALA A 463 22.33 19.86 4.39
CA ALA A 463 22.34 20.38 5.76
C ALA A 463 22.21 21.92 5.83
N ASP A 464 22.53 22.63 4.74
CA ASP A 464 22.38 24.07 4.59
C ASP A 464 20.94 24.52 4.26
N ILE A 465 20.06 23.57 3.94
CA ILE A 465 18.72 23.83 3.43
C ILE A 465 17.68 23.67 4.54
N ASP A 466 16.80 24.66 4.65
CA ASP A 466 15.53 24.53 5.37
C ASP A 466 14.38 24.53 4.34
N LEU A 467 13.51 23.53 4.42
CA LEU A 467 12.36 23.39 3.53
C LEU A 467 11.08 23.76 4.29
N PRO A 468 10.22 24.64 3.73
CA PRO A 468 8.93 24.95 4.36
C PRO A 468 7.98 23.75 4.35
N HIS A 469 8.14 22.86 3.36
CA HIS A 469 7.36 21.64 3.21
C HIS A 469 8.29 20.44 3.00
N PRO A 470 8.04 19.30 3.66
CA PRO A 470 8.83 18.10 3.46
C PRO A 470 8.67 17.59 2.01
N ILE A 471 9.75 17.07 1.43
CA ILE A 471 9.74 16.46 0.09
C ILE A 471 9.71 14.94 0.24
N SER A 472 8.65 14.31 -0.27
CA SER A 472 8.50 12.86 -0.22
C SER A 472 9.33 12.13 -1.28
N LEU A 473 10.11 11.13 -0.84
CA LEU A 473 11.01 10.34 -1.69
C LEU A 473 10.64 8.86 -1.65
N HIS A 474 10.08 8.34 -2.74
CA HIS A 474 9.48 6.99 -2.75
C HIS A 474 10.22 6.03 -3.72
N LEU A 475 10.97 5.07 -3.17
CA LEU A 475 11.74 4.10 -3.95
C LEU A 475 10.96 2.80 -4.18
N ASN A 476 10.82 2.42 -5.45
CA ASN A 476 10.10 1.22 -5.86
C ASN A 476 10.94 0.38 -6.81
N GLY A 477 11.18 -0.89 -6.49
CA GLY A 477 12.05 -1.75 -7.29
C GLY A 477 11.45 -2.21 -8.62
N CYS A 478 10.16 -1.95 -8.85
CA CYS A 478 9.46 -2.29 -10.10
C CYS A 478 8.19 -1.42 -10.30
N PRO A 479 7.50 -1.52 -11.46
CA PRO A 479 6.29 -0.76 -11.76
C PRO A 479 5.05 -1.03 -10.89
N ASN A 480 5.10 -1.99 -9.96
CA ASN A 480 3.94 -2.33 -9.12
C ASN A 480 3.54 -1.23 -8.13
N SER A 481 4.46 -0.30 -7.83
CA SER A 481 4.21 0.86 -6.98
C SER A 481 3.78 0.48 -5.54
N CYS A 482 4.49 -0.46 -4.92
CA CYS A 482 4.21 -0.89 -3.54
C CYS A 482 4.49 0.21 -2.53
N ALA A 483 5.47 1.09 -2.79
CA ALA A 483 5.79 2.29 -2.04
C ALA A 483 5.37 3.56 -2.81
N ARG A 484 4.32 3.48 -3.64
CA ARG A 484 3.55 4.63 -4.13
C ARG A 484 4.33 5.68 -4.95
N ILE A 485 4.91 5.23 -6.05
CA ILE A 485 5.64 6.06 -7.03
C ILE A 485 4.87 7.34 -7.39
N GLN A 486 3.58 7.19 -7.72
CA GLN A 486 2.82 8.27 -8.36
C GLN A 486 2.30 9.32 -7.39
N THR A 487 2.37 9.07 -6.08
CA THR A 487 1.84 9.98 -5.06
C THR A 487 2.97 10.48 -4.16
N ALA A 488 4.14 10.69 -4.75
CA ALA A 488 5.33 11.24 -4.13
C ALA A 488 5.76 12.50 -4.88
N ASP A 489 6.39 13.43 -4.17
CA ASP A 489 7.08 14.56 -4.77
C ASP A 489 8.18 14.06 -5.71
N ILE A 490 8.96 13.07 -5.26
CA ILE A 490 9.96 12.36 -6.06
C ILE A 490 9.70 10.84 -5.97
N GLY A 491 9.07 10.30 -7.00
CA GLY A 491 8.76 8.88 -7.14
C GLY A 491 9.73 8.17 -8.07
N LEU A 492 10.30 7.06 -7.60
CA LEU A 492 11.34 6.33 -8.33
C LEU A 492 10.86 4.94 -8.71
N LYS A 493 10.79 4.67 -10.01
CA LYS A 493 10.34 3.39 -10.57
C LYS A 493 11.52 2.58 -11.13
N GLY A 494 11.86 1.51 -10.44
CA GLY A 494 12.99 0.63 -10.76
C GLY A 494 12.85 -0.03 -12.14
N GLN A 495 13.94 0.02 -12.89
CA GLN A 495 14.12 -0.56 -14.22
C GLN A 495 15.62 -0.76 -14.50
N ILE A 496 15.93 -1.37 -15.65
CA ILE A 496 17.29 -1.33 -16.18
C ILE A 496 17.47 -0.05 -17.00
N VAL A 497 18.58 0.64 -16.76
CA VAL A 497 19.00 1.88 -17.43
C VAL A 497 20.24 1.59 -18.25
N THR A 498 20.40 2.27 -19.37
CA THR A 498 21.60 2.20 -20.21
C THR A 498 22.41 3.47 -19.95
N THR A 499 23.66 3.32 -19.53
CA THR A 499 24.58 4.45 -19.32
C THR A 499 25.07 5.01 -20.66
N ASP A 500 25.75 6.16 -20.62
CA ASP A 500 26.35 6.78 -21.82
C ASP A 500 27.42 5.87 -22.46
N ASP A 501 28.09 5.05 -21.65
CA ASP A 501 29.05 4.03 -22.09
C ASP A 501 28.37 2.77 -22.68
N GLY A 502 27.04 2.73 -22.71
CA GLY A 502 26.24 1.62 -23.25
C GLY A 502 26.03 0.46 -22.28
N GLU A 503 26.47 0.58 -21.02
CA GLU A 503 26.30 -0.48 -20.02
C GLU A 503 24.86 -0.52 -19.49
N GLN A 504 24.35 -1.72 -19.22
CA GLN A 504 23.02 -1.92 -18.62
C GLN A 504 23.15 -2.09 -17.11
N VAL A 505 22.67 -1.10 -16.36
CA VAL A 505 22.77 -1.04 -14.90
C VAL A 505 21.39 -0.85 -14.26
N PRO A 506 21.20 -1.24 -13.00
CA PRO A 506 20.00 -0.91 -12.25
C PRO A 506 19.82 0.61 -12.11
N GLY A 507 18.59 1.08 -12.22
CA GLY A 507 18.26 2.50 -12.04
C GLY A 507 16.77 2.77 -12.02
N PHE A 508 16.38 4.04 -12.02
CA PHE A 508 15.00 4.46 -11.83
C PHE A 508 14.52 5.35 -12.99
N GLN A 509 13.27 5.15 -13.39
CA GLN A 509 12.50 6.21 -14.05
C GLN A 509 11.98 7.16 -12.97
N VAL A 510 12.11 8.46 -13.20
CA VAL A 510 11.66 9.48 -12.25
C VAL A 510 10.23 9.95 -12.59
N HIS A 511 9.42 10.01 -11.54
CA HIS A 511 8.11 10.66 -11.51
C HIS A 511 8.18 11.81 -10.52
N VAL A 512 7.67 13.00 -10.88
CA VAL A 512 7.73 14.17 -10.00
C VAL A 512 6.39 14.85 -9.79
N GLY A 513 6.21 15.41 -8.60
CA GLY A 513 5.09 16.26 -8.21
C GLY A 513 3.79 15.53 -7.86
N GLY A 514 3.85 14.22 -7.60
CA GLY A 514 2.69 13.49 -7.07
C GLY A 514 2.41 13.81 -5.61
N GLY A 515 1.22 13.43 -5.13
CA GLY A 515 0.86 13.58 -3.73
C GLY A 515 -0.62 13.34 -3.49
N LEU A 516 -0.97 13.03 -2.24
CA LEU A 516 -2.34 12.88 -1.78
C LEU A 516 -2.84 14.19 -1.16
N ALA A 517 -4.14 14.28 -0.87
CA ALA A 517 -4.66 15.43 -0.14
C ALA A 517 -3.95 15.58 1.22
N SER A 518 -3.59 16.80 1.57
CA SER A 518 -2.83 17.08 2.81
C SER A 518 -3.04 18.53 3.24
N LYS A 519 -2.47 18.93 4.38
CA LYS A 519 -2.50 20.32 4.83
C LYS A 519 -1.94 21.33 3.81
N ASP A 520 -0.98 20.88 3.00
CA ASP A 520 -0.29 21.71 2.01
C ASP A 520 -0.81 21.46 0.59
N ARG A 521 -1.82 20.59 0.42
CA ARG A 521 -2.35 20.17 -0.89
C ARG A 521 -3.85 19.92 -0.86
N ASP A 522 -4.59 20.70 -1.64
CA ASP A 522 -6.07 20.64 -1.66
C ASP A 522 -6.61 19.31 -2.18
N GLU A 523 -6.02 18.79 -3.26
CA GLU A 523 -6.49 17.57 -3.93
C GLU A 523 -5.35 16.61 -4.27
N ALA A 524 -5.64 15.31 -4.20
CA ALA A 524 -4.70 14.29 -4.65
C ALA A 524 -4.39 14.42 -6.15
N GLY A 525 -3.13 14.21 -6.53
CA GLY A 525 -2.70 14.26 -7.93
C GLY A 525 -1.51 13.36 -8.21
N LEU A 526 -1.43 12.88 -9.44
CA LEU A 526 -0.40 11.96 -9.87
C LEU A 526 0.85 12.73 -10.32
N GLY A 527 2.03 12.19 -9.97
CA GLY A 527 3.29 12.72 -10.46
C GLY A 527 3.45 12.50 -11.96
N ARG A 528 3.98 13.50 -12.66
CA ARG A 528 4.27 13.41 -14.09
C ARG A 528 5.54 12.59 -14.32
N THR A 529 5.51 11.75 -15.35
CA THR A 529 6.71 11.01 -15.78
C THR A 529 7.56 11.94 -16.62
N VAL A 530 8.82 12.16 -16.22
CA VAL A 530 9.74 12.99 -17.01
C VAL A 530 10.31 12.15 -18.14
N ARG A 531 10.10 12.58 -19.40
CA ARG A 531 10.45 11.82 -20.59
C ARG A 531 11.97 11.80 -20.76
N GLY A 532 12.51 10.60 -20.94
CA GLY A 532 13.94 10.40 -21.13
C GLY A 532 14.77 10.51 -19.85
N LEU A 533 14.21 11.03 -18.76
CA LEU A 533 14.91 11.09 -17.47
C LEU A 533 14.96 9.71 -16.83
N LYS A 534 16.18 9.20 -16.71
CA LYS A 534 16.52 7.99 -15.98
C LYS A 534 17.74 8.29 -15.12
N VAL A 535 17.74 7.76 -13.92
CA VAL A 535 18.86 7.90 -12.99
C VAL A 535 19.39 6.52 -12.66
N THR A 536 20.71 6.34 -12.62
CA THR A 536 21.32 5.12 -12.09
C THR A 536 21.13 5.09 -10.57
N VAL A 537 21.34 3.93 -9.94
CA VAL A 537 21.36 3.86 -8.46
C VAL A 537 22.41 4.81 -7.90
N ASP A 538 23.62 4.82 -8.48
CA ASP A 538 24.72 5.66 -8.02
C ASP A 538 24.49 7.16 -8.26
N GLY A 539 23.78 7.52 -9.34
CA GLY A 539 23.46 8.91 -9.66
C GLY A 539 22.20 9.45 -8.98
N LEU A 540 21.51 8.63 -8.16
CA LEU A 540 20.26 9.00 -7.51
C LEU A 540 20.42 10.22 -6.60
N GLU A 541 21.44 10.21 -5.74
CA GLU A 541 21.68 11.27 -4.77
C GLU A 541 21.95 12.63 -5.45
N GLU A 542 22.76 12.61 -6.51
CA GLU A 542 23.16 13.81 -7.25
C GLU A 542 21.95 14.42 -7.94
N TYR A 543 21.09 13.57 -8.52
CA TYR A 543 19.83 14.00 -9.09
C TYR A 543 18.90 14.63 -8.05
N VAL A 544 18.72 13.98 -6.90
CA VAL A 544 17.80 14.48 -5.85
C VAL A 544 18.31 15.81 -5.27
N GLU A 545 19.60 15.93 -4.97
CA GLU A 545 20.20 17.19 -4.55
C GLU A 545 19.95 18.30 -5.59
N LYS A 546 20.26 18.02 -6.86
CA LYS A 546 20.13 18.98 -7.96
C LYS A 546 18.70 19.49 -8.12
N ILE A 547 17.70 18.59 -8.12
CA ILE A 547 16.31 19.00 -8.31
C ILE A 547 15.77 19.76 -7.09
N VAL A 548 16.21 19.43 -5.88
CA VAL A 548 15.82 20.16 -4.65
C VAL A 548 16.39 21.58 -4.67
N ARG A 549 17.67 21.75 -5.03
CA ARG A 549 18.29 23.07 -5.16
C ARG A 549 17.61 23.91 -6.26
N ARG A 550 17.32 23.32 -7.43
CA ARG A 550 16.55 24.00 -8.49
C ARG A 550 15.13 24.39 -8.07
N PHE A 551 14.45 23.53 -7.31
CA PHE A 551 13.16 23.87 -6.73
C PHE A 551 13.29 25.12 -5.86
N LEU A 552 14.26 25.16 -4.96
CA LEU A 552 14.47 26.32 -4.08
C LEU A 552 14.80 27.60 -4.82
N ASP A 553 15.61 27.52 -5.88
CA ASP A 553 15.98 28.69 -6.69
C ASP A 553 14.80 29.19 -7.56
N GLY A 554 13.95 28.28 -8.02
CA GLY A 554 12.88 28.56 -8.99
C GLY A 554 11.46 28.64 -8.40
N ARG A 555 11.28 28.42 -7.10
CA ARG A 555 9.97 28.44 -6.44
C ARG A 555 9.50 29.86 -6.13
N SER A 556 8.18 30.01 -6.07
CA SER A 556 7.55 31.15 -5.39
C SER A 556 7.52 30.90 -3.87
N GLU A 557 7.30 31.94 -3.05
CA GLU A 557 7.48 31.90 -1.57
C GLU A 557 6.87 30.65 -0.89
N ASP A 558 5.57 30.42 -1.06
CA ASP A 558 4.83 29.30 -0.44
C ASP A 558 4.54 28.15 -1.42
N GLU A 559 5.26 28.10 -2.55
CA GLU A 559 5.04 27.07 -3.56
C GLU A 559 5.60 25.72 -3.08
N THR A 560 4.76 24.69 -3.05
CA THR A 560 5.17 23.31 -2.78
C THR A 560 5.99 22.73 -3.93
N PHE A 561 6.79 21.71 -3.65
CA PHE A 561 7.55 20.99 -4.70
C PHE A 561 6.62 20.47 -5.81
N SER A 562 5.46 19.93 -5.44
CA SER A 562 4.47 19.42 -6.38
C SER A 562 3.94 20.49 -7.34
N GLN A 563 3.62 21.69 -6.82
CA GLN A 563 3.16 22.81 -7.64
C GLN A 563 4.25 23.28 -8.59
N TRP A 564 5.45 23.51 -8.07
CA TRP A 564 6.62 23.88 -8.87
C TRP A 564 6.88 22.86 -9.98
N ALA A 565 6.91 21.57 -9.62
CA ALA A 565 7.18 20.49 -10.56
C ALA A 565 6.12 20.35 -11.66
N HIS A 566 4.90 20.84 -11.47
CA HIS A 566 3.86 20.91 -12.52
C HIS A 566 3.92 22.18 -13.36
N ARG A 567 4.37 23.30 -12.77
CA ARG A 567 4.47 24.60 -13.43
C ARG A 567 5.65 24.69 -14.41
N VAL A 568 6.81 24.15 -14.03
CA VAL A 568 8.05 24.33 -14.80
C VAL A 568 8.10 23.48 -16.06
N ASP A 569 8.95 23.87 -17.00
CA ASP A 569 9.27 23.06 -18.17
C ASP A 569 10.02 21.79 -17.80
N GLU A 570 9.98 20.80 -18.70
CA GLU A 570 10.54 19.48 -18.43
C GLU A 570 12.07 19.48 -18.22
N GLU A 571 12.79 20.42 -18.84
CA GLU A 571 14.25 20.54 -18.69
C GLU A 571 14.67 20.94 -17.27
N GLU A 572 13.85 21.70 -16.56
CA GLU A 572 14.11 22.09 -15.16
C GLU A 572 14.12 20.87 -14.23
N LEU A 573 13.43 19.80 -14.61
CA LEU A 573 13.31 18.56 -13.83
C LEU A 573 14.42 17.54 -14.09
N LYS A 574 15.31 17.77 -15.07
CA LYS A 574 16.37 16.83 -15.48
C LYS A 574 17.71 17.12 -14.82
#